data_AF-A0A8P4KF03-F1
#
_entry.id   AF-A0A8P4KF03-F1
#
_cell.length_a   1.000
_cell.length_b   1.000
_cell.length_c   1.000
_cell.angle_alpha   90.00
_cell.angle_beta   90.00
_cell.angle_gamma   90.00
#
_symmetry.space_group_name_H-M   'P 1'
#
loop_
_entity.id
_entity.type
_entity.pdbx_description
1 polymer ?
#
loop_
_entity_poly.entity_id
_entity_poly.type
_entity_poly.pdbx_seq_one_letter_code
_entity_poly.pdbx_strand_id
1 'polypeptide(L)' 'SNTHTLKLFLLPCSYRTSMANKSIYDFCAETLDGQQVPLSNFRGKVLLIINVATF' A
#
# COMPACT_ATOMS: atom_id res chain seq x y z
N SER A 1 -13.82 -23.12 -0.15
CA SER A 1 -14.26 -21.76 0.19
C SER A 1 -13.16 -20.78 -0.12
N ASN A 2 -13.24 -20.16 -1.30
CA ASN A 2 -12.19 -19.32 -1.87
C ASN A 2 -12.07 -18.00 -1.11
N THR A 3 -11.06 -17.89 -0.23
CA THR A 3 -10.59 -16.61 0.30
C THR A 3 -9.84 -15.88 -0.80
N HIS A 4 -10.59 -15.17 -1.65
CA HIS A 4 -10.04 -14.14 -2.54
C HIS A 4 -9.58 -12.99 -1.65
N THR A 5 -8.38 -13.13 -1.10
CA THR A 5 -7.64 -12.02 -0.50
C THR A 5 -7.42 -11.01 -1.61
N LEU A 6 -8.26 -9.97 -1.63
CA LEU A 6 -8.08 -8.77 -2.44
C LEU A 6 -6.70 -8.22 -2.08
N LYS A 7 -5.71 -8.58 -2.89
CA LYS A 7 -4.31 -8.28 -2.65
C LYS A 7 -4.07 -6.85 -3.09
N LEU A 8 -4.46 -5.92 -2.23
CA LEU A 8 -4.06 -4.53 -2.31
C LEU A 8 -2.53 -4.50 -2.34
N PHE A 9 -1.95 -4.16 -3.49
CA PHE A 9 -0.53 -4.33 -3.82
C PHE A 9 0.34 -3.26 -3.14
N LEU A 10 0.31 -3.23 -1.80
CA LEU A 10 1.14 -2.37 -0.98
C LEU A 10 2.48 -3.07 -0.72
N LEU A 11 3.52 -2.66 -1.45
CA LEU A 11 4.85 -3.21 -1.27
C LEU A 11 5.55 -2.46 -0.13
N PRO A 12 6.21 -3.15 0.82
CA PRO A 12 6.96 -2.46 1.87
C PRO A 12 8.14 -1.72 1.23
N CYS A 13 8.25 -0.42 1.51
CA CYS A 13 9.31 0.38 0.90
C CYS A 13 10.69 0.18 1.57
N SER A 14 10.78 -0.69 2.58
CA SER A 14 11.99 -0.95 3.36
C SER A 14 11.97 -2.37 3.95
N TYR A 15 13.08 -3.11 3.83
CA TYR A 15 13.23 -4.49 4.34
C TYR A 15 13.44 -4.59 5.87
N ARG A 16 13.12 -3.55 6.65
CA ARG A 16 13.19 -3.61 8.12
C ARG A 16 11.88 -4.19 8.67
N THR A 17 11.88 -5.49 8.93
CA THR A 17 10.82 -6.20 9.66
C THR A 17 11.02 -6.04 11.16
N SER A 18 10.65 -4.87 11.69
CA SER A 18 10.15 -4.81 13.07
C SER A 18 8.63 -4.87 12.99
N MET A 19 8.03 -5.91 13.57
CA MET A 19 6.58 -6.12 13.60
C MET A 19 5.84 -5.14 14.54
N ALA A 20 6.55 -4.21 15.16
CA ALA A 20 5.95 -3.20 16.01
C ALA A 20 5.52 -1.97 15.17
N ASN A 21 4.20 -1.81 15.03
CA ASN A 21 3.54 -0.56 14.65
C ASN A 21 3.87 -0.04 13.23
N LYS A 22 3.60 -0.85 12.20
CA LYS A 22 3.74 -0.39 10.80
C LYS A 22 2.66 0.62 10.46
N SER A 23 3.08 1.79 10.02
CA SER A 23 2.18 2.84 9.54
C SER A 23 1.91 2.66 8.05
N ILE A 24 0.79 3.18 7.56
CA ILE A 24 0.48 3.19 6.11
C ILE A 24 1.57 3.92 5.31
N TYR A 25 2.30 4.84 5.95
CA TYR A 25 3.41 5.57 5.35
C TYR A 25 4.67 4.74 5.10
N ASP A 26 4.79 3.52 5.67
CA ASP A 26 5.93 2.62 5.43
C ASP A 26 5.78 1.79 4.14
N PHE A 27 4.65 1.95 3.45
CA PHE A 27 4.33 1.24 2.21
C PHE A 27 4.57 2.13 0.99
N CYS A 28 4.89 1.49 -0.12
CA CYS A 28 5.00 2.08 -1.45
C CYS A 28 3.81 1.59 -2.30
N ALA A 29 3.25 2.50 -3.07
CA ALA A 29 2.22 2.23 -4.06
C ALA A 29 2.83 2.29 -5.46
N GLU A 30 2.34 1.45 -6.35
CA GLU A 30 2.72 1.49 -7.76
C GLU A 30 1.76 2.43 -8.51
N THR A 31 2.30 3.37 -9.27
CA THR A 31 1.52 4.24 -10.15
C THR A 31 1.11 3.48 -11.41
N LEU A 32 0.16 4.03 -12.17
CA LEU A 32 -0.24 3.47 -13.46
C LEU A 32 0.91 3.39 -14.46
N ASP A 33 1.93 4.25 -14.30
CA ASP A 33 3.17 4.26 -15.09
C ASP A 33 4.20 3.21 -14.62
N GLY A 34 3.85 2.37 -13.63
CA GLY A 34 4.74 1.36 -13.05
C GLY A 34 5.80 1.91 -12.09
N GLN A 35 5.69 3.18 -11.68
CA GLN A 35 6.65 3.78 -10.75
C GLN A 35 6.25 3.50 -9.31
N GLN A 36 7.23 3.15 -8.46
CA GLN A 36 6.98 3.00 -7.03
C GLN A 36 7.06 4.36 -6.33
N VAL A 37 5.96 4.76 -5.70
CA VAL A 37 5.84 6.00 -4.94
C VAL A 37 5.60 5.68 -3.47
N PRO A 38 6.43 6.20 -2.55
CA PRO A 38 6.24 6.02 -1.12
C PRO A 38 5.02 6.78 -0.62
N LEU A 39 4.16 6.09 0.14
CA LEU A 39 2.98 6.70 0.73
C LEU A 39 3.34 7.74 1.80
N SER A 40 4.56 7.69 2.34
CA SER A 40 5.11 8.73 3.22
C SER A 40 5.09 10.13 2.61
N ASN A 41 5.14 10.26 1.28
CA ASN A 41 5.02 11.55 0.59
C ASN A 41 3.67 12.23 0.79
N PHE A 42 2.65 11.47 1.20
CA PHE A 42 1.30 11.96 1.46
C PHE A 42 1.01 12.13 2.96
N ARG A 43 2.03 12.09 3.82
CA ARG A 43 1.87 12.35 5.26
C ARG A 43 1.27 13.75 5.48
N GLY A 44 0.22 13.80 6.29
CA GLY A 44 -0.52 15.04 6.56
C GLY A 44 -1.57 15.39 5.49
N LYS A 45 -1.77 14.53 4.49
CA LYS A 45 -2.87 14.62 3.51
C LYS A 45 -3.88 13.49 3.78
N VAL A 46 -5.14 13.74 3.45
CA VAL A 46 -6.18 12.70 3.50
C VAL A 46 -5.97 11.75 2.33
N LEU A 47 -5.84 10.45 2.63
CA LEU A 47 -5.70 9.39 1.65
C LEU A 47 -7.01 8.59 1.56
N LEU A 48 -7.53 8.42 0.35
CA LEU A 48 -8.65 7.53 0.07
C LEU A 48 -8.14 6.31 -0.71
N ILE A 49 -8.17 5.15 -0.07
CA ILE A 49 -7.78 3.88 -0.69
C ILE A 49 -9.06 3.15 -1.09
N ILE A 50 -9.26 2.99 -2.40
CA ILE A 50 -10.41 2.28 -2.95
C ILE A 50 -9.91 0.94 -3.48
N ASN A 51 -10.50 -0.15 -2.99
CA ASN A 51 -10.32 -1.45 -3.62
C ASN A 51 -11.36 -1.60 -4.73
N VAL A 52 -10.95 -1.36 -5.98
CA VAL A 52 -11.80 -1.59 -7.15
C VAL A 52 -11.68 -3.07 -7.53
N ALA A 53 -12.64 -3.87 -7.07
CA ALA A 53 -12.82 -5.23 -7.58
C ALA A 53 -13.62 -5.15 -8.88
N THR A 54 -13.00 -5.46 -10.01
CA THR A 54 -13.72 -5.69 -11.27
C THR A 54 -14.35 -7.08 -11.21
N PHE A 55 -15.66 -7.15 -11.43
CA PHE A 55 -16.40 -8.41 -11.53
C PHE A 55 -16.09 -9.14 -12.84
#